data_AF-A0A9E2ZH75-F1
#
_entry.id   AF-A0A9E2ZH75-F1
#
_cell.length_a   1.000
_cell.length_b   1.000
_cell.length_c   1.000
_cell.angle_alpha   90.00
_cell.angle_beta   90.00
_cell.angle_gamma   90.00
#
_symmetry.space_group_name_H-M   'P 1'
#
loop_
_entity.id
_entity.type
_entity.pdbx_description
1 polymer ?
#
loop_
_entity_poly.entity_id
_entity_poly.type
_entity_poly.pdbx_seq_one_letter_code
_entity_poly.pdbx_strand_id
1 'polypeptide(L)'
;ATLCEALEHVVHRSAYQLKEADPHSWAIPRLTGGPKAALVEIQADEYGGGRAERIHAALFAETMRGLGLDCRYGAYLDLLPGVTLATVNLMSLFGLHRRLRGSIAGHLAVFEMTSSIPNRRYGNGFRRLGFGPDVTGFYDEHVEADAVHESIAAWDLAQSLARREPELADDILFGARALLALEARWAEHLLESWSHGKTSLTAPLQSTVAVR
;
A
#
# COMPACT_ATOMS: atom_id res chain seq x y z
N ALA A 1 -0.48 7.86 18.74
CA ALA A 1 0.71 7.14 18.31
C ALA A 1 1.92 7.81 18.94
N THR A 2 2.76 7.06 19.64
CA THR A 2 4.12 7.49 20.02
C THR A 2 5.03 7.49 18.79
N LEU A 3 6.23 8.06 18.89
CA LEU A 3 7.23 7.97 17.83
C LEU A 3 7.59 6.50 17.52
N CYS A 4 7.71 5.65 18.53
CA CYS A 4 8.02 4.23 18.35
C CYS A 4 6.94 3.52 17.53
N GLU A 5 5.66 3.73 17.85
CA GLU A 5 4.53 3.16 17.10
C GLU A 5 4.49 3.67 15.64
N ALA A 6 4.83 4.94 15.42
CA ALA A 6 4.92 5.51 14.07
C ALA A 6 6.06 4.89 13.25
N LEU A 7 7.22 4.63 13.86
CA LEU A 7 8.34 3.93 13.20
C LEU A 7 7.98 2.48 12.88
N GLU A 8 7.36 1.76 13.82
CA GLU A 8 6.88 0.40 13.56
C GLU A 8 5.89 0.36 12.40
N HIS A 9 4.93 1.31 12.36
CA HIS A 9 3.98 1.42 11.25
C HIS A 9 4.69 1.54 9.88
N VAL A 10 5.70 2.40 9.77
CA VAL A 10 6.48 2.57 8.53
C VAL A 10 7.27 1.31 8.19
N VAL A 11 7.84 0.64 9.19
CA VAL A 11 8.52 -0.65 8.99
C VAL A 11 7.55 -1.71 8.46
N HIS A 12 6.35 -1.83 9.02
CA HIS A 12 5.32 -2.73 8.50
C HIS A 12 4.95 -2.43 7.04
N ARG A 13 4.82 -1.14 6.69
CA ARG A 13 4.46 -0.72 5.32
C ARG A 13 5.62 -0.86 4.33
N SER A 14 6.87 -0.85 4.79
CA SER A 14 8.06 -0.93 3.92
C SER A 14 8.13 -2.15 3.00
N ALA A 15 7.59 -3.29 3.41
CA ALA A 15 7.59 -4.51 2.58
C ALA A 15 6.72 -4.39 1.32
N TYR A 16 5.72 -3.52 1.33
CA TYR A 16 4.93 -3.21 0.14
C TYR A 16 5.34 -1.88 -0.47
N GLN A 17 5.41 -0.79 0.31
CA GLN A 17 5.57 0.55 -0.25
C GLN A 17 6.89 0.78 -0.96
N LEU A 18 7.97 0.06 -0.61
CA LEU A 18 9.23 0.12 -1.37
C LEU A 18 9.17 -0.59 -2.73
N LYS A 19 8.03 -1.17 -3.10
CA LYS A 19 7.72 -1.78 -4.40
C LYS A 19 6.26 -1.53 -4.81
N GLU A 20 5.72 -0.37 -4.40
CA GLU A 20 4.35 0.03 -4.70
C GLU A 20 4.05 -0.13 -6.19
N ALA A 21 2.81 -0.51 -6.51
CA ALA A 21 2.31 -0.81 -7.85
C ALA A 21 2.88 -2.08 -8.55
N ASP A 22 4.06 -2.59 -8.21
CA ASP A 22 4.67 -3.75 -8.89
C ASP A 22 3.77 -5.01 -8.96
N PRO A 23 3.10 -5.45 -7.87
CA PRO A 23 2.23 -6.61 -7.93
C PRO A 23 1.03 -6.43 -8.88
N HIS A 24 0.50 -5.21 -8.98
CA HIS A 24 -0.65 -4.91 -9.84
C HIS A 24 -0.27 -4.83 -11.31
N SER A 25 0.97 -4.42 -11.64
CA SER A 25 1.49 -4.39 -13.01
C SER A 25 1.40 -5.74 -13.73
N TRP A 26 1.46 -6.84 -12.99
CA TRP A 26 1.24 -8.17 -13.56
C TRP A 26 -0.16 -8.30 -14.20
N ALA A 27 -1.18 -7.57 -13.77
CA ALA A 27 -2.49 -7.64 -14.40
C ALA A 27 -2.53 -7.04 -15.83
N ILE A 28 -1.63 -6.11 -16.17
CA ILE A 28 -1.61 -5.40 -17.47
C ILE A 28 -1.64 -6.34 -18.69
N PRO A 29 -0.77 -7.38 -18.80
CA PRO A 29 -0.81 -8.32 -19.94
C PRO A 29 -2.03 -9.24 -19.95
N ARG A 30 -2.84 -9.26 -18.88
CA ARG A 30 -3.97 -10.19 -18.67
C ARG A 30 -5.33 -9.54 -18.90
N LEU A 31 -5.36 -8.21 -19.05
CA LEU A 31 -6.55 -7.40 -19.32
C LEU A 31 -6.54 -6.88 -20.76
N THR A 32 -7.70 -6.49 -21.27
CA THR A 32 -7.87 -5.88 -22.60
C THR A 32 -8.93 -4.77 -22.57
N GLY A 33 -8.89 -3.85 -23.54
CA GLY A 33 -9.87 -2.78 -23.67
C GLY A 33 -9.84 -1.78 -22.50
N GLY A 34 -11.01 -1.25 -22.14
CA GLY A 34 -11.18 -0.23 -21.09
C GLY A 34 -10.49 -0.58 -19.76
N PRO A 35 -10.71 -1.76 -19.16
CA PRO A 35 -10.04 -2.15 -17.91
C PRO A 35 -8.51 -2.11 -17.99
N LYS A 36 -7.93 -2.42 -19.16
CA LYS A 36 -6.48 -2.31 -19.35
C LYS A 36 -6.02 -0.86 -19.38
N ALA A 37 -6.76 0.01 -20.08
CA ALA A 37 -6.44 1.43 -20.13
C ALA A 37 -6.50 2.06 -18.73
N ALA A 38 -7.57 1.78 -17.97
CA ALA A 38 -7.74 2.24 -16.59
C ALA A 38 -6.58 1.77 -15.68
N LEU A 39 -6.20 0.49 -15.76
CA LEU A 39 -5.06 -0.01 -14.98
C LEU A 39 -3.76 0.68 -15.39
N VAL A 40 -3.49 0.86 -16.69
CA VAL A 40 -2.26 1.52 -17.15
C VAL A 40 -2.21 2.99 -16.70
N GLU A 41 -3.35 3.68 -16.67
CA GLU A 41 -3.45 5.05 -16.18
C GLU A 41 -3.05 5.16 -14.71
N ILE A 42 -3.65 4.33 -13.83
CA ILE A 42 -3.28 4.25 -12.40
C ILE A 42 -1.78 3.95 -12.27
N GLN A 43 -1.30 2.88 -12.91
CA GLN A 43 0.10 2.47 -12.79
C GLN A 43 1.08 3.53 -13.33
N ALA A 44 0.70 4.32 -14.33
CA ALA A 44 1.55 5.39 -14.85
C ALA A 44 1.79 6.47 -13.81
N ASP A 45 0.77 6.82 -13.01
CA ASP A 45 0.89 7.77 -11.91
C ASP A 45 1.73 7.19 -10.76
N GLU A 46 1.45 5.95 -10.35
CA GLU A 46 2.23 5.24 -9.32
C GLU A 46 3.74 5.14 -9.66
N TYR A 47 4.06 4.98 -10.95
CA TYR A 47 5.42 5.03 -11.48
C TYR A 47 5.92 6.45 -11.79
N GLY A 48 5.33 7.48 -11.18
CA GLY A 48 5.80 8.87 -11.21
C GLY A 48 5.59 9.59 -12.54
N GLY A 49 4.76 9.07 -13.44
CA GLY A 49 4.52 9.63 -14.78
C GLY A 49 5.80 9.72 -15.62
N GLY A 50 6.74 8.79 -15.42
CA GLY A 50 8.05 8.78 -16.10
C GLY A 50 9.15 9.60 -15.41
N ARG A 51 8.88 10.17 -14.23
CA ARG A 51 9.88 10.85 -13.39
C ARG A 51 10.26 9.96 -12.22
N ALA A 52 11.52 9.51 -12.20
CA ALA A 52 12.00 8.52 -11.23
C ALA A 52 11.86 9.01 -9.78
N GLU A 53 12.07 10.29 -9.54
CA GLU A 53 11.96 10.95 -8.23
C GLU A 53 10.52 11.05 -7.71
N ARG A 54 9.52 10.83 -8.57
CA ARG A 54 8.10 10.84 -8.22
C ARG A 54 7.47 9.45 -8.15
N ILE A 55 8.24 8.38 -8.42
CA ILE A 55 7.74 7.02 -8.19
C ILE A 55 7.34 6.92 -6.72
N HIS A 56 6.15 6.43 -6.42
CA HIS A 56 5.63 6.41 -5.04
C HIS A 56 6.54 5.62 -4.08
N ALA A 57 7.13 4.52 -4.57
CA ALA A 57 8.14 3.78 -3.83
C ALA A 57 9.40 4.61 -3.49
N ALA A 58 9.81 5.54 -4.36
CA ALA A 58 10.92 6.45 -4.09
C ALA A 58 10.52 7.50 -3.04
N LEU A 59 9.30 8.03 -3.12
CA LEU A 59 8.75 8.95 -2.11
C LEU A 59 8.67 8.28 -0.73
N PHE A 60 8.25 7.01 -0.65
CA PHE A 60 8.24 6.26 0.60
C PHE A 60 9.67 6.03 1.13
N ALA A 61 10.64 5.81 0.25
CA ALA A 61 12.05 5.69 0.64
C ALA A 61 12.61 7.02 1.20
N GLU A 62 12.16 8.18 0.71
CA GLU A 62 12.46 9.49 1.31
C GLU A 62 11.85 9.60 2.72
N THR A 63 10.57 9.22 2.90
CA THR A 63 9.92 9.17 4.21
C THR A 63 10.71 8.32 5.21
N MET A 64 11.17 7.13 4.79
CA MET A 64 12.01 6.27 5.64
C MET A 64 13.33 6.93 6.02
N ARG A 65 14.01 7.60 5.08
CA ARG A 65 15.26 8.32 5.35
C ARG A 65 15.05 9.49 6.31
N GLY A 66 13.98 10.27 6.15
CA GLY A 66 13.62 11.35 7.07
C GLY A 66 13.34 10.85 8.50
N LEU A 67 12.91 9.60 8.64
CA LEU A 67 12.69 8.93 9.92
C LEU A 67 13.94 8.19 10.47
N GLY A 68 15.07 8.23 9.76
CA GLY A 68 16.29 7.50 10.14
C GLY A 68 16.18 5.98 10.01
N LEU A 69 15.31 5.48 9.12
CA LEU A 69 15.14 4.06 8.80
C LEU A 69 15.97 3.65 7.57
N ASP A 70 16.33 2.37 7.48
CA ASP A 70 16.98 1.77 6.32
C ASP A 70 15.95 1.55 5.21
N CYS A 71 16.04 2.32 4.12
CA CYS A 71 15.11 2.26 3.01
C CYS A 71 15.43 1.19 1.96
N ARG A 72 16.42 0.30 2.19
CA ARG A 72 16.67 -0.82 1.27
C ARG A 72 15.48 -1.78 1.27
N TYR A 73 15.00 -2.15 0.10
CA TYR A 73 13.91 -3.12 -0.03
C TYR A 73 14.26 -4.44 0.70
N GLY A 74 13.38 -4.84 1.63
CA GLY A 74 13.57 -6.03 2.45
C GLY A 74 14.46 -5.87 3.68
N ALA A 75 14.95 -4.67 4.02
CA ALA A 75 15.85 -4.45 5.17
C ALA A 75 15.27 -4.93 6.52
N TYR A 76 13.94 -4.91 6.65
CA TYR A 76 13.24 -5.28 7.88
C TYR A 76 12.47 -6.60 7.78
N LEU A 77 12.70 -7.41 6.74
CA LEU A 77 11.90 -8.62 6.48
C LEU A 77 11.82 -9.56 7.70
N ASP A 78 12.93 -9.73 8.42
CA ASP A 78 13.03 -10.60 9.60
C ASP A 78 12.27 -10.06 10.83
N LEU A 79 11.90 -8.77 10.82
CA LEU A 79 11.11 -8.14 11.88
C LEU A 79 9.60 -8.19 11.61
N LEU A 80 9.17 -8.54 10.40
CA LEU A 80 7.76 -8.47 10.02
C LEU A 80 7.00 -9.72 10.45
N PRO A 81 5.91 -9.58 11.22
CA PRO A 81 5.07 -10.72 11.59
C PRO A 81 4.29 -11.23 10.38
N GLY A 82 3.82 -12.48 10.48
CA GLY A 82 3.06 -13.13 9.41
C GLY A 82 1.81 -12.36 8.97
N VAL A 83 1.17 -11.60 9.88
CA VAL A 83 0.02 -10.75 9.53
C VAL A 83 0.36 -9.65 8.53
N THR A 84 1.59 -9.12 8.56
CA THR A 84 2.08 -8.14 7.58
C THR A 84 2.50 -8.82 6.30
N LEU A 85 3.24 -9.93 6.39
CA LEU A 85 3.65 -10.66 5.20
C LEU A 85 2.44 -11.18 4.40
N ALA A 86 1.34 -11.51 5.07
CA ALA A 86 0.10 -11.93 4.43
C ALA A 86 -0.49 -10.84 3.51
N THR A 87 -0.46 -9.55 3.90
CA THR A 87 -1.00 -8.46 3.06
C THR A 87 -0.18 -8.33 1.76
N VAL A 88 1.16 -8.38 1.87
CA VAL A 88 2.07 -8.29 0.72
C VAL A 88 1.98 -9.52 -0.19
N ASN A 89 1.86 -10.71 0.40
CA ASN A 89 1.77 -11.97 -0.33
C ASN A 89 0.44 -12.10 -1.08
N LEU A 90 -0.67 -11.57 -0.54
CA LEU A 90 -1.97 -11.59 -1.21
C LEU A 90 -1.91 -10.89 -2.57
N MET A 91 -1.32 -9.70 -2.62
CA MET A 91 -1.15 -8.93 -3.85
C MET A 91 -0.34 -9.70 -4.89
N SER A 92 0.77 -10.27 -4.45
CA SER A 92 1.67 -11.05 -5.31
C SER A 92 1.01 -12.33 -5.81
N LEU A 93 0.25 -13.02 -4.96
CA LEU A 93 -0.54 -14.19 -5.32
C LEU A 93 -1.53 -13.86 -6.44
N PHE A 94 -2.30 -12.78 -6.31
CA PHE A 94 -3.26 -12.38 -7.33
C PHE A 94 -2.59 -11.91 -8.63
N GLY A 95 -1.53 -11.10 -8.54
CA GLY A 95 -0.82 -10.59 -9.71
C GLY A 95 -0.13 -11.69 -10.53
N LEU A 96 0.58 -12.61 -9.87
CA LEU A 96 1.37 -13.64 -10.55
C LEU A 96 0.50 -14.72 -11.21
N HIS A 97 -0.72 -14.97 -10.72
CA HIS A 97 -1.58 -16.03 -11.23
C HIS A 97 -2.65 -15.48 -12.17
N ARG A 98 -2.55 -15.77 -13.48
CA ARG A 98 -3.50 -15.28 -14.50
C ARG A 98 -4.97 -15.58 -14.16
N ARG A 99 -5.25 -16.73 -13.54
CA ARG A 99 -6.60 -17.11 -13.13
C ARG A 99 -7.21 -16.18 -12.07
N LEU A 100 -6.40 -15.40 -11.35
CA LEU A 100 -6.81 -14.49 -10.28
C LEU A 100 -6.86 -13.02 -10.74
N ARG A 101 -6.95 -12.78 -12.07
CA ARG A 101 -7.00 -11.42 -12.63
C ARG A 101 -8.22 -10.61 -12.20
N GLY A 102 -9.35 -11.25 -11.90
CA GLY A 102 -10.49 -10.57 -11.28
C GLY A 102 -10.14 -10.11 -9.86
N SER A 103 -9.50 -10.99 -9.08
CA SER A 103 -9.11 -10.70 -7.70
C SER A 103 -8.09 -9.58 -7.57
N ILE A 104 -7.07 -9.50 -8.44
CA ILE A 104 -6.14 -8.36 -8.39
C ILE A 104 -6.84 -7.04 -8.77
N ALA A 105 -7.81 -7.04 -9.70
CA ALA A 105 -8.57 -5.85 -10.06
C ALA A 105 -9.48 -5.38 -8.91
N GLY A 106 -10.19 -6.30 -8.25
CA GLY A 106 -11.01 -5.97 -7.08
C GLY A 106 -10.18 -5.56 -5.86
N HIS A 107 -9.01 -6.17 -5.68
CA HIS A 107 -8.04 -5.75 -4.68
C HIS A 107 -7.60 -4.30 -4.94
N LEU A 108 -7.16 -3.97 -6.17
CA LEU A 108 -6.74 -2.61 -6.52
C LEU A 108 -7.88 -1.61 -6.31
N ALA A 109 -9.09 -1.93 -6.78
CA ALA A 109 -10.24 -1.04 -6.62
C ALA A 109 -10.47 -0.63 -5.16
N VAL A 110 -10.48 -1.58 -4.22
CA VAL A 110 -10.65 -1.23 -2.81
C VAL A 110 -9.41 -0.58 -2.20
N PHE A 111 -8.20 -0.93 -2.67
CA PHE A 111 -6.97 -0.29 -2.25
C PHE A 111 -7.02 1.23 -2.54
N GLU A 112 -7.33 1.61 -3.78
CA GLU A 112 -7.48 3.00 -4.24
C GLU A 112 -8.67 3.72 -3.56
N MET A 113 -9.81 3.04 -3.40
CA MET A 113 -10.98 3.65 -2.75
C MET A 113 -10.76 3.97 -1.26
N THR A 114 -9.75 3.37 -0.63
CA THR A 114 -9.54 3.46 0.83
C THR A 114 -8.22 4.10 1.22
N SER A 115 -7.48 4.68 0.28
CA SER A 115 -6.12 5.19 0.49
C SER A 115 -6.07 6.63 1.01
N SER A 116 -6.91 7.56 0.52
CA SER A 116 -6.77 8.99 0.85
C SER A 116 -7.01 9.32 2.33
N ILE A 117 -8.01 8.70 2.96
CA ILE A 117 -8.36 8.98 4.36
C ILE A 117 -7.24 8.49 5.32
N PRO A 118 -6.76 7.24 5.22
CA PRO A 118 -5.60 6.79 5.98
C PRO A 118 -4.36 7.63 5.73
N ASN A 119 -3.99 7.91 4.48
CA ASN A 119 -2.79 8.70 4.17
C ASN A 119 -2.86 10.10 4.78
N ARG A 120 -4.01 10.80 4.70
CA ARG A 120 -4.21 12.07 5.41
C ARG A 120 -4.01 11.93 6.93
N ARG A 121 -4.51 10.86 7.53
CA ARG A 121 -4.36 10.60 8.98
C ARG A 121 -2.90 10.33 9.34
N TYR A 122 -2.17 9.57 8.54
CA TYR A 122 -0.75 9.27 8.74
C TYR A 122 0.10 10.53 8.61
N GLY A 123 -0.04 11.30 7.53
CA GLY A 123 0.65 12.58 7.35
C GLY A 123 0.41 13.55 8.51
N ASN A 124 -0.86 13.70 8.94
CA ASN A 124 -1.18 14.51 10.12
C ASN A 124 -0.60 13.95 11.43
N GLY A 125 -0.45 12.62 11.53
CA GLY A 125 0.25 11.97 12.63
C GLY A 125 1.71 12.37 12.71
N PHE A 126 2.43 12.29 11.58
CA PHE A 126 3.84 12.68 11.50
C PHE A 126 4.05 14.18 11.77
N ARG A 127 3.16 15.05 11.27
CA ARG A 127 3.19 16.49 11.61
C ARG A 127 3.06 16.74 13.12
N ARG A 128 2.15 16.03 13.80
CA ARG A 128 2.01 16.14 15.27
C ARG A 128 3.26 15.65 16.02
N LEU A 129 4.03 14.75 15.42
CA LEU A 129 5.31 14.26 15.96
C LEU A 129 6.50 15.18 15.62
N GLY A 130 6.27 16.30 14.93
CA GLY A 130 7.29 17.31 14.63
C GLY A 130 7.98 17.15 13.27
N PHE A 131 7.52 16.23 12.41
CA PHE A 131 8.12 16.02 11.10
C PHE A 131 7.53 16.92 10.00
N GLY A 132 8.37 17.25 9.02
CA GLY A 132 8.04 18.10 7.88
C GLY A 132 7.74 17.34 6.59
N PRO A 133 7.72 18.06 5.45
CA PRO A 133 7.43 17.50 4.13
C PRO A 133 8.39 16.39 3.68
N ASP A 134 9.60 16.34 4.24
CA ASP A 134 10.59 15.29 4.03
C ASP A 134 10.10 13.90 4.50
N VAL A 135 9.21 13.88 5.49
CA VAL A 135 8.54 12.66 5.97
C VAL A 135 7.11 12.56 5.45
N THR A 136 6.39 13.67 5.33
CA THR A 136 4.96 13.63 4.98
C THR A 136 4.67 13.56 3.49
N GLY A 137 5.64 13.84 2.62
CA GLY A 137 5.44 13.97 1.18
C GLY A 137 4.77 12.77 0.52
N PHE A 138 5.19 11.55 0.86
CA PHE A 138 4.55 10.30 0.38
C PHE A 138 3.04 10.26 0.67
N TYR A 139 2.65 10.62 1.90
CA TYR A 139 1.26 10.56 2.33
C TYR A 139 0.44 11.69 1.70
N ASP A 140 1.06 12.85 1.47
CA ASP A 140 0.40 14.00 0.86
C ASP A 140 0.14 13.74 -0.64
N GLU A 141 1.09 13.10 -1.35
CA GLU A 141 0.93 12.68 -2.74
C GLU A 141 -0.32 11.79 -2.90
N HIS A 142 -0.49 10.79 -2.05
CA HIS A 142 -1.68 9.91 -2.08
C HIS A 142 -2.98 10.66 -1.75
N VAL A 143 -2.93 11.73 -0.96
CA VAL A 143 -4.14 12.53 -0.73
C VAL A 143 -4.55 13.30 -1.98
N GLU A 144 -3.59 13.72 -2.81
CA GLU A 144 -3.82 14.48 -4.04
C GLU A 144 -4.16 13.59 -5.23
N ALA A 145 -3.40 12.50 -5.43
CA ALA A 145 -3.57 11.55 -6.54
C ALA A 145 -4.89 10.76 -6.44
N ASP A 146 -5.23 10.28 -5.24
CA ASP A 146 -6.30 9.30 -5.07
C ASP A 146 -7.71 9.87 -5.25
N ALA A 147 -7.87 11.20 -5.28
CA ALA A 147 -9.14 11.84 -5.61
C ALA A 147 -9.63 11.46 -7.03
N VAL A 148 -8.73 11.01 -7.91
CA VAL A 148 -9.06 10.53 -9.26
C VAL A 148 -9.00 9.00 -9.32
N HIS A 149 -8.01 8.38 -8.68
CA HIS A 149 -7.82 6.93 -8.76
C HIS A 149 -8.99 6.12 -8.19
N GLU A 150 -9.65 6.58 -7.13
CA GLU A 150 -10.80 5.85 -6.56
C GLU A 150 -11.89 5.56 -7.60
N SER A 151 -12.14 6.52 -8.49
CA SER A 151 -13.17 6.41 -9.52
C SER A 151 -12.71 5.57 -10.69
N ILE A 152 -11.46 5.74 -11.14
CA ILE A 152 -10.88 4.93 -12.22
C ILE A 152 -10.84 3.45 -11.80
N ALA A 153 -10.39 3.17 -10.58
CA ALA A 153 -10.23 1.82 -10.08
C ALA A 153 -11.60 1.12 -9.85
N ALA A 154 -12.58 1.84 -9.28
CA ALA A 154 -13.91 1.29 -9.05
C ALA A 154 -14.73 1.11 -10.34
N TRP A 155 -14.76 2.14 -11.20
CA TRP A 155 -15.67 2.20 -12.34
C TRP A 155 -15.01 1.72 -13.63
N ASP A 156 -13.88 2.32 -13.99
CA ASP A 156 -13.26 2.08 -15.30
C ASP A 156 -12.45 0.78 -15.34
N LEU A 157 -11.95 0.32 -14.19
CA LEU A 157 -11.31 -0.98 -14.01
C LEU A 157 -12.31 -2.05 -13.55
N ALA A 158 -12.77 -2.02 -12.29
CA ALA A 158 -13.49 -3.16 -11.71
C ALA A 158 -14.90 -3.34 -12.28
N GLN A 159 -15.72 -2.30 -12.33
CA GLN A 159 -17.07 -2.39 -12.91
C GLN A 159 -17.00 -2.70 -14.41
N SER A 160 -16.12 -2.04 -15.15
CA SER A 160 -15.93 -2.29 -16.58
C SER A 160 -15.50 -3.74 -16.86
N LEU A 161 -14.60 -4.29 -16.04
CA LEU A 161 -14.19 -5.70 -16.13
C LEU A 161 -15.39 -6.63 -15.87
N ALA A 162 -16.16 -6.40 -14.81
CA ALA A 162 -17.34 -7.19 -14.48
C ALA A 162 -18.44 -7.11 -15.56
N ARG A 163 -18.59 -5.97 -16.24
CA ARG A 163 -19.55 -5.82 -17.35
C ARG A 163 -19.13 -6.59 -18.60
N ARG A 164 -17.82 -6.66 -18.87
CA ARG A 164 -17.25 -7.30 -20.06
C ARG A 164 -17.07 -8.81 -19.89
N GLU A 165 -16.69 -9.23 -18.70
CA GLU A 165 -16.40 -10.62 -18.31
C GLU A 165 -17.17 -10.92 -17.01
N PRO A 166 -18.51 -11.10 -17.07
CA PRO A 166 -19.36 -11.28 -15.88
C PRO A 166 -18.96 -12.45 -14.97
N GLU A 167 -18.32 -13.47 -15.54
CA GLU A 167 -17.78 -14.61 -14.79
C GLU A 167 -16.67 -14.22 -13.80
N LEU A 168 -16.04 -13.04 -13.95
CA LEU A 168 -15.02 -12.53 -13.03
C LEU A 168 -15.60 -11.72 -11.87
N ALA A 169 -16.91 -11.47 -11.82
CA ALA A 169 -17.53 -10.64 -10.78
C ALA A 169 -17.27 -11.19 -9.37
N ASP A 170 -17.38 -12.50 -9.19
CA ASP A 170 -17.10 -13.17 -7.91
C ASP A 170 -15.62 -13.06 -7.53
N ASP A 171 -14.71 -13.20 -8.50
CA ASP A 171 -13.27 -13.05 -8.27
C ASP A 171 -12.90 -11.61 -7.86
N ILE A 172 -13.54 -10.61 -8.47
CA ILE A 172 -13.37 -9.19 -8.12
C ILE A 172 -13.80 -8.95 -6.68
N LEU A 173 -15.01 -9.39 -6.31
CA LEU A 173 -15.50 -9.26 -4.94
C LEU A 173 -14.64 -10.05 -3.95
N PHE A 174 -14.14 -11.22 -4.33
CA PHE A 174 -13.21 -11.99 -3.51
C PHE A 174 -11.92 -11.23 -3.24
N GLY A 175 -11.29 -10.64 -4.26
CA GLY A 175 -10.08 -9.86 -4.11
C GLY A 175 -10.25 -8.64 -3.20
N ALA A 176 -11.33 -7.89 -3.41
CA ALA A 176 -11.74 -6.77 -2.56
C ALA A 176 -11.90 -7.17 -1.09
N ARG A 177 -12.66 -8.25 -0.83
CA ARG A 177 -12.90 -8.73 0.53
C ARG A 177 -11.65 -9.32 1.18
N ALA A 178 -10.77 -9.96 0.41
CA ALA A 178 -9.52 -10.51 0.91
C ALA A 178 -8.58 -9.41 1.41
N LEU A 179 -8.46 -8.30 0.66
CA LEU A 179 -7.71 -7.12 1.10
C LEU A 179 -8.24 -6.61 2.44
N LEU A 180 -9.54 -6.30 2.50
CA LEU A 180 -10.18 -5.76 3.70
C LEU A 180 -10.01 -6.68 4.92
N ALA A 181 -10.14 -7.99 4.72
CA ALA A 181 -10.00 -8.96 5.79
C ALA A 181 -8.56 -9.03 6.33
N LEU A 182 -7.54 -8.97 5.47
CA LEU A 182 -6.15 -9.00 5.90
C LEU A 182 -5.71 -7.67 6.51
N GLU A 183 -6.12 -6.54 5.94
CA GLU A 183 -5.85 -5.20 6.52
C GLU A 183 -6.50 -5.03 7.89
N ALA A 184 -7.72 -5.54 8.09
CA ALA A 184 -8.37 -5.54 9.41
C ALA A 184 -7.57 -6.34 10.45
N ARG A 185 -7.11 -7.54 10.10
CA ARG A 185 -6.28 -8.38 11.00
C ARG A 185 -4.92 -7.74 11.29
N TRP A 186 -4.32 -7.10 10.28
CA TRP A 186 -3.08 -6.37 10.45
C TRP A 186 -3.27 -5.18 11.40
N ALA A 187 -4.31 -4.37 11.21
CA ALA A 187 -4.60 -3.23 12.06
C ALA A 187 -4.91 -3.65 13.50
N GLU A 188 -5.69 -4.72 13.69
CA GLU A 188 -5.97 -5.29 15.01
C GLU A 188 -4.68 -5.71 15.74
N HIS A 189 -3.78 -6.43 15.05
CA HIS A 189 -2.49 -6.84 15.62
C HIS A 189 -1.62 -5.66 16.08
N LEU A 190 -1.52 -4.60 15.26
CA LEU A 190 -0.78 -3.38 15.62
C LEU A 190 -1.38 -2.72 16.86
N LEU A 191 -2.69 -2.45 16.81
CA LEU A 191 -3.39 -1.72 17.87
C LEU A 191 -3.42 -2.50 19.18
N GLU A 192 -3.60 -3.82 19.13
CA GLU A 192 -3.56 -4.68 20.32
C GLU A 192 -2.16 -4.67 20.94
N SER A 193 -1.11 -4.85 20.14
CA SER A 193 0.29 -4.80 20.63
C SER A 193 0.59 -3.48 21.33
N TRP A 194 0.25 -2.36 20.68
CA TRP A 194 0.48 -1.01 21.19
C TRP A 194 -0.34 -0.70 22.45
N SER A 195 -1.60 -1.14 22.51
CA SER A 195 -2.45 -0.96 23.70
C SER A 195 -1.91 -1.68 24.94
N HIS A 196 -1.11 -2.73 24.75
CA HIS A 196 -0.41 -3.47 25.80
C HIS A 196 1.02 -2.99 26.04
N GLY A 197 1.45 -1.89 25.38
CA GLY A 197 2.81 -1.36 25.49
C GLY A 197 3.89 -2.29 24.93
N LYS A 198 3.54 -3.15 23.97
CA LYS A 198 4.45 -4.11 23.32
C LYS A 198 4.73 -3.69 21.88
N THR A 199 5.89 -4.13 21.37
CA THR A 199 6.20 -4.01 19.94
C THR A 199 5.21 -4.82 19.11
N SER A 200 4.80 -4.28 17.96
CA SER A 200 4.00 -4.99 16.96
C SER A 200 4.84 -5.83 15.98
N LEU A 201 6.17 -5.72 16.06
CA LEU A 201 7.13 -6.50 15.29
C LEU A 201 7.50 -7.81 16.01
N THR A 202 8.23 -8.70 15.32
CA THR A 202 8.73 -9.95 15.93
C THR A 202 9.81 -9.70 16.99
N ALA A 203 10.51 -8.57 16.89
CA ALA A 203 11.42 -8.04 17.91
C ALA A 203 11.40 -6.51 17.88
N PRO A 204 11.70 -5.82 19.01
CA PRO A 204 11.72 -4.36 19.04
C PRO A 204 12.72 -3.78 18.03
N LEU A 205 12.38 -2.63 17.44
CA LEU A 205 13.33 -1.89 16.63
C LEU A 205 14.55 -1.52 17.48
N GLN A 206 15.72 -1.98 17.05
CA GLN A 206 16.97 -1.50 17.62
C GLN A 206 17.05 0.01 17.32
N SER A 207 17.44 0.81 18.32
CA SER A 207 17.51 2.25 18.15
C SER A 207 18.44 2.59 17.00
N THR A 208 17.89 2.97 15.85
CA THR A 208 18.63 3.72 14.85
C THR A 208 18.88 5.10 15.46
N VAL A 209 20.11 5.27 15.92
CA VAL A 209 20.78 6.46 16.44
C VAL A 209 20.05 7.81 16.25
N ALA A 210 19.90 8.51 17.39
CA ALA A 210 19.74 9.95 17.61
C ALA A 210 18.57 10.66 16.91
N VAL A 211 17.43 10.70 17.60
CA VAL A 211 16.50 11.82 17.50
C VAL A 211 17.28 13.09 17.83
N ARG A 212 17.44 13.99 16.85
CA ARG A 212 17.96 15.34 17.09
C ARG A 212 16.94 16.17 17.86
#